data_AF-A0A158L4V2-F1
#
_entry.id   AF-A0A158L4V2-F1
#
_cell.length_a   1.000
_cell.length_b   1.000
_cell.length_c   1.000
_cell.angle_alpha   90.00
_cell.angle_beta   90.00
_cell.angle_gamma   90.00
#
_symmetry.space_group_name_H-M   'P 1'
#
loop_
_entity.id
_entity.type
_entity.pdbx_description
1 polymer ?
#
loop_
_entity_poly.entity_id
_entity_poly.type
_entity_poly.pdbx_seq_one_letter_code
_entity_poly.pdbx_strand_id
1 'polypeptide(L)'
;MEALNRFDLDLVDKVIEEERPLNAMEVEIDADCGNVIARRQPTASDLRLVMASSKAITNLERAGDEARKSAKRTRRIAKDEAGKIINTAEIRLSGQMATAILHRALDAFARLDVITAARIVREDETIDAQYRAFMR
;
A
#
# COMPACT_ATOMS: atom_id res chain seq x y z
N MET A 1 3.94 -9.99 3.52
CA MET A 1 5.31 -10.49 3.85
C MET A 1 5.37 -11.98 4.18
N GLU A 2 4.25 -12.62 4.53
CA GLU A 2 4.22 -14.06 4.83
C GLU A 2 4.70 -14.95 3.68
N ALA A 3 4.36 -14.60 2.44
CA ALA A 3 4.80 -15.32 1.24
C ALA A 3 6.33 -15.42 1.13
N LEU A 4 7.04 -14.33 1.44
CA LEU A 4 8.50 -14.30 1.43
C LEU A 4 9.08 -15.13 2.59
N ASN A 5 8.46 -15.08 3.76
CA ASN A 5 8.94 -15.77 4.95
C ASN A 5 8.88 -17.30 4.83
N ARG A 6 7.85 -17.82 4.15
CA ARG A 6 7.64 -19.26 3.97
C ARG A 6 8.01 -19.75 2.57
N PHE A 7 8.45 -18.86 1.68
CA PHE A 7 8.58 -19.13 0.25
C PHE A 7 7.30 -19.75 -0.35
N ASP A 8 6.15 -19.28 0.13
CA ASP A 8 4.83 -19.81 -0.23
C ASP A 8 4.41 -19.28 -1.60
N LEU A 9 4.56 -20.13 -2.62
CA LEU A 9 4.24 -19.79 -3.99
C LEU A 9 2.74 -19.61 -4.22
N ASP A 10 1.88 -20.31 -3.48
CA ASP A 10 0.43 -20.18 -3.60
C ASP A 10 -0.02 -18.79 -3.13
N LEU A 11 0.57 -18.30 -2.03
CA LEU A 11 0.32 -16.94 -1.56
C LEU A 11 0.88 -15.87 -2.51
N VAL A 12 2.01 -16.16 -3.18
CA VAL A 12 2.51 -15.29 -4.25
C VAL A 12 1.54 -15.22 -5.43
N ASP A 13 1.00 -16.36 -5.87
CA ASP A 13 0.02 -16.43 -6.95
C ASP A 13 -1.24 -15.63 -6.61
N LYS A 14 -1.80 -15.81 -5.40
CA LYS A 14 -2.93 -15.02 -4.90
C LYS A 14 -2.67 -13.51 -4.98
N VAL A 15 -1.53 -13.03 -4.46
CA VAL A 15 -1.20 -11.59 -4.49
C VAL A 15 -1.11 -11.06 -5.94
N ILE A 16 -0.64 -11.86 -6.89
CA ILE A 16 -0.57 -11.46 -8.29
C ILE A 16 -1.96 -11.43 -8.94
N GLU A 17 -2.84 -12.36 -8.58
CA GLU A 17 -4.21 -12.44 -9.10
C GLU A 17 -5.09 -11.29 -8.60
N GLU A 18 -4.91 -10.85 -7.35
CA GLU A 18 -5.65 -9.73 -6.73
C GLU A 18 -5.35 -8.35 -7.35
N GLU A 19 -4.29 -8.20 -8.13
CA GLU A 19 -3.96 -6.93 -8.81
C GLU A 19 -5.06 -6.49 -9.78
N ARG A 20 -5.62 -7.42 -10.57
CA ARG A 20 -6.64 -7.06 -11.57
C ARG A 20 -7.92 -6.53 -10.90
N PRO A 21 -8.50 -7.22 -9.90
CA PRO A 21 -9.59 -6.67 -9.11
C PRO A 21 -9.26 -5.32 -8.47
N LEU A 22 -8.07 -5.15 -7.90
CA LEU A 22 -7.66 -3.88 -7.27
C LEU A 22 -7.66 -2.72 -8.26
N ASN A 23 -7.09 -2.91 -9.46
CA ASN A 23 -7.07 -1.89 -10.50
C ASN A 23 -8.47 -1.57 -11.01
N ALA A 24 -9.36 -2.57 -11.07
CA ALA A 24 -10.75 -2.35 -11.43
C ALA A 24 -11.49 -1.50 -10.37
N MET A 25 -11.23 -1.73 -9.08
CA MET A 25 -11.79 -0.94 -8.00
C MET A 25 -11.33 0.52 -8.04
N GLU A 26 -10.08 0.80 -8.42
CA GLU A 26 -9.62 2.18 -8.62
C GLU A 26 -10.49 2.91 -9.66
N VAL A 27 -10.68 2.30 -10.83
CA VAL A 27 -11.47 2.89 -11.92
C VAL A 27 -12.93 3.07 -11.51
N GLU A 28 -13.50 2.08 -10.82
CA GLU A 28 -14.88 2.13 -10.33
C GLU A 28 -15.09 3.27 -9.32
N ILE A 29 -14.21 3.38 -8.32
CA ILE A 29 -14.34 4.41 -7.29
C ILE A 29 -14.07 5.81 -7.86
N ASP A 30 -13.16 5.96 -8.82
CA ASP A 30 -12.93 7.26 -9.48
C ASP A 30 -14.15 7.69 -10.31
N ALA A 31 -14.79 6.75 -11.01
CA ALA A 31 -16.04 7.00 -11.71
C ALA A 31 -17.17 7.40 -10.75
N ASP A 32 -17.26 6.77 -9.58
CA ASP A 32 -18.22 7.13 -8.53
C ASP A 32 -17.96 8.52 -7.96
N CYS A 33 -16.69 8.91 -7.75
CA CYS A 33 -16.33 10.28 -7.38
C CYS A 33 -16.83 11.29 -8.44
N GLY A 34 -16.62 10.99 -9.72
CA GLY A 34 -17.14 11.79 -10.84
C GLY A 34 -18.67 11.89 -10.83
N ASN A 35 -19.37 10.77 -10.59
CA ASN A 35 -20.82 10.74 -10.50
C ASN A 35 -21.36 11.59 -9.34
N VAL A 36 -20.70 11.57 -8.17
CA VAL A 36 -21.06 12.41 -7.03
C VAL A 36 -20.93 13.89 -7.39
N ILE A 37 -19.82 14.28 -8.04
CA ILE A 37 -19.61 15.68 -8.47
C ILE A 37 -20.70 16.10 -9.45
N ALA A 38 -20.91 15.30 -10.50
CA ALA A 38 -21.85 15.62 -11.57
C ALA A 38 -23.30 15.72 -11.11
N ARG A 39 -23.73 14.82 -10.21
CA ARG A 39 -25.13 14.71 -9.78
C ARG A 39 -25.49 15.53 -8.56
N ARG A 40 -24.53 15.74 -7.65
CA ARG A 40 -24.81 16.33 -6.33
C ARG A 40 -24.20 17.70 -6.11
N GLN A 41 -23.30 18.15 -7.00
CA GLN A 41 -22.67 19.48 -6.93
C GLN A 41 -22.19 19.83 -5.50
N PRO A 42 -21.34 18.97 -4.90
CA PRO A 42 -20.94 19.11 -3.51
C PRO A 42 -20.29 20.47 -3.24
N THR A 43 -20.57 21.03 -2.07
CA THR A 43 -19.98 22.31 -1.66
C THR A 43 -18.57 22.12 -1.09
N ALA A 44 -17.87 23.21 -0.79
CA ALA A 44 -16.41 23.23 -0.57
C ALA A 44 -15.83 22.12 0.34
N SER A 45 -16.51 21.70 1.41
CA SER A 45 -16.01 20.63 2.28
C SER A 45 -16.18 19.24 1.65
N ASP A 46 -17.36 18.98 1.12
CA ASP A 46 -17.71 17.70 0.49
C ASP A 46 -16.90 17.48 -0.79
N LEU A 47 -16.71 18.54 -1.59
CA LEU A 47 -15.90 18.48 -2.79
C LEU A 47 -14.43 18.14 -2.46
N ARG A 48 -13.89 18.72 -1.39
CA ARG A 48 -12.53 18.39 -0.91
C ARG A 48 -12.43 16.93 -0.50
N LEU A 49 -13.43 16.38 0.19
CA LEU A 49 -13.44 14.97 0.58
C LEU A 49 -13.49 14.04 -0.64
N VAL A 50 -14.33 14.34 -1.62
CA VAL A 50 -14.43 13.54 -2.86
C VAL A 50 -13.10 13.58 -3.63
N MET A 51 -12.51 14.77 -3.79
CA MET A 51 -11.20 14.90 -4.45
C MET A 51 -10.08 14.18 -3.68
N ALA A 52 -10.08 14.26 -2.35
CA ALA A 52 -9.11 13.55 -1.53
C ALA A 52 -9.28 12.03 -1.63
N SER A 53 -10.52 11.55 -1.73
CA SER A 53 -10.82 10.12 -1.93
C SER A 53 -10.30 9.63 -3.28
N SER A 54 -10.56 10.37 -4.37
CA SER A 54 -10.00 10.07 -5.72
C SER A 54 -8.46 10.02 -5.70
N LYS A 55 -7.79 10.91 -4.95
CA LYS A 55 -6.33 10.84 -4.79
C LYS A 55 -5.86 9.68 -3.92
N ALA A 56 -6.63 9.33 -2.89
CA ALA A 56 -6.30 8.23 -2.00
C ALA A 56 -6.36 6.87 -2.71
N ILE A 57 -7.37 6.62 -3.55
CA ILE A 57 -7.51 5.35 -4.28
C ILE A 57 -6.34 5.09 -5.23
N THR A 58 -5.84 6.10 -5.95
CA THR A 58 -4.64 5.94 -6.79
C THR A 58 -3.39 5.62 -5.97
N ASN A 59 -3.27 6.18 -4.76
CA ASN A 59 -2.16 5.80 -3.88
C ASN A 59 -2.30 4.36 -3.36
N LEU A 60 -3.52 3.87 -3.15
CA LEU A 60 -3.78 2.48 -2.75
C LEU A 60 -3.50 1.48 -3.87
N GLU A 61 -3.88 1.80 -5.10
CA GLU A 61 -3.50 1.01 -6.29
C GLU A 61 -1.98 0.87 -6.36
N ARG A 62 -1.25 1.98 -6.28
CA ARG A 62 0.22 2.00 -6.29
C ARG A 62 0.83 1.15 -5.19
N ALA A 63 0.24 1.15 -3.99
CA ALA A 63 0.69 0.29 -2.88
C ALA A 63 0.49 -1.20 -3.19
N GLY A 64 -0.65 -1.56 -3.80
CA GLY A 64 -0.89 -2.92 -4.30
C GLY A 64 0.10 -3.31 -5.41
N ASP A 65 0.45 -2.37 -6.26
CA ASP A 65 1.41 -2.56 -7.35
C ASP A 65 2.83 -2.86 -6.83
N GLU A 66 3.25 -2.19 -5.75
CA GLU A 66 4.49 -2.52 -5.03
C GLU A 66 4.41 -3.88 -4.31
N ALA A 67 3.25 -4.25 -3.76
CA ALA A 67 3.04 -5.57 -3.18
C ALA A 67 3.17 -6.68 -4.25
N ARG A 68 2.62 -6.46 -5.45
CA ARG A 68 2.78 -7.35 -6.61
C ARG A 68 4.24 -7.48 -7.04
N LYS A 69 4.98 -6.37 -7.13
CA LYS A 69 6.42 -6.40 -7.44
C LYS A 69 7.19 -7.23 -6.41
N SER A 70 6.87 -7.07 -5.14
CA SER A 70 7.45 -7.86 -4.03
C SER A 70 7.11 -9.35 -4.14
N ALA A 71 5.88 -9.70 -4.52
CA ALA A 71 5.47 -11.08 -4.77
C ALA A 71 6.23 -11.70 -5.96
N LYS A 72 6.37 -10.97 -7.08
CA LYS A 72 7.17 -11.40 -8.24
C LYS A 72 8.63 -11.64 -7.87
N ARG A 73 9.23 -10.79 -7.03
CA ARG A 73 10.59 -10.99 -6.50
C ARG A 73 10.67 -12.22 -5.61
N THR A 74 9.70 -12.41 -4.72
CA THR A 74 9.59 -13.60 -3.86
C THR A 74 9.58 -14.88 -4.68
N ARG A 75 8.81 -14.94 -5.77
CA ARG A 75 8.79 -16.09 -6.69
C ARG A 75 10.18 -16.43 -7.25
N ARG A 76 10.94 -15.40 -7.65
CA ARG A 76 12.29 -15.57 -8.22
C ARG A 76 13.23 -16.15 -7.18
N ILE A 77 13.19 -15.61 -5.96
CA ILE A 77 14.01 -16.08 -4.84
C ILE A 77 13.64 -17.53 -4.47
N ALA A 78 12.35 -17.86 -4.40
CA ALA A 78 11.89 -19.21 -4.06
C ALA A 78 12.33 -20.29 -5.07
N LYS A 79 12.54 -19.91 -6.34
CA LYS A 79 13.03 -20.80 -7.41
C LYS A 79 14.55 -20.93 -7.45
N ASP A 80 15.27 -20.08 -6.74
CA ASP A 80 16.73 -20.09 -6.66
C ASP A 80 17.16 -20.75 -5.33
N GLU A 81 17.86 -21.88 -5.40
CA GLU A 81 18.37 -22.60 -4.23
C GLU A 81 19.31 -21.72 -3.37
N ALA A 82 20.11 -20.86 -4.00
CA ALA A 82 20.95 -19.90 -3.27
C ALA A 82 20.12 -18.77 -2.64
N GLY A 83 18.99 -18.41 -3.27
CA GLY A 83 18.07 -17.39 -2.80
C GLY A 83 17.37 -17.73 -1.48
N LYS A 84 17.17 -19.02 -1.18
CA LYS A 84 16.56 -19.49 0.08
C LYS A 84 17.44 -19.31 1.32
N ILE A 85 18.74 -19.08 1.13
CA ILE A 85 19.73 -18.90 2.20
C ILE A 85 19.79 -17.42 2.65
N ILE A 86 19.16 -16.51 1.91
CA ILE A 86 19.16 -15.08 2.21
C ILE A 86 18.39 -14.81 3.50
N ASN A 87 18.99 -14.05 4.42
CA ASN A 87 18.29 -13.54 5.59
C ASN A 87 17.25 -12.49 5.17
N THR A 88 15.96 -12.81 5.32
CA THR A 88 14.84 -11.94 4.95
C THR A 88 14.28 -11.14 6.13
N ALA A 89 14.88 -11.22 7.32
CA ALA A 89 14.34 -10.61 8.54
C ALA A 89 14.16 -9.09 8.42
N GLU A 90 15.15 -8.41 7.87
CA GLU A 90 15.15 -6.96 7.65
C GLU A 90 14.07 -6.55 6.64
N ILE A 91 14.00 -7.23 5.49
CA ILE A 91 12.97 -6.99 4.46
C ILE A 91 11.57 -7.18 5.07
N ARG A 92 11.39 -8.22 5.90
CA ARG A 92 10.13 -8.47 6.60
C ARG A 92 9.78 -7.34 7.57
N LEU A 93 10.74 -6.85 8.33
CA LEU A 93 10.56 -5.73 9.25
C LEU A 93 10.14 -4.46 8.49
N SER A 94 10.84 -4.12 7.40
CA SER A 94 10.48 -2.97 6.56
C SER A 94 9.08 -3.11 5.97
N GLY A 95 8.70 -4.30 5.50
CA GLY A 95 7.35 -4.55 5.00
C GLY A 95 6.26 -4.43 6.07
N GLN A 96 6.55 -4.84 7.31
CA GLN A 96 5.63 -4.65 8.45
C GLN A 96 5.47 -3.16 8.79
N MET A 97 6.57 -2.40 8.81
CA MET A 97 6.54 -0.96 9.05
C MET A 97 5.72 -0.24 7.98
N ALA A 98 5.95 -0.52 6.70
CA ALA A 98 5.20 0.06 5.59
C ALA A 98 3.69 -0.24 5.71
N THR A 99 3.34 -1.49 6.04
CA THR A 99 1.93 -1.90 6.24
C THR A 99 1.30 -1.16 7.43
N ALA A 100 2.06 -0.97 8.52
CA ALA A 100 1.59 -0.27 9.70
C ALA A 100 1.33 1.22 9.44
N ILE A 101 2.21 1.91 8.68
CA ILE A 101 1.97 3.29 8.25
C ILE A 101 0.70 3.36 7.40
N LEU A 102 0.57 2.47 6.42
CA LEU A 102 -0.57 2.46 5.50
C LEU A 102 -1.89 2.32 6.27
N HIS A 103 -1.98 1.35 7.19
CA HIS A 103 -3.17 1.17 8.03
C HIS A 103 -3.48 2.41 8.88
N ARG A 104 -2.47 3.04 9.47
CA ARG A 104 -2.66 4.26 10.27
C ARG A 104 -3.10 5.44 9.41
N ALA A 105 -2.57 5.57 8.19
CA ALA A 105 -2.96 6.62 7.26
C ALA A 105 -4.42 6.44 6.81
N LEU A 106 -4.85 5.20 6.57
CA LEU A 106 -6.23 4.87 6.24
C LEU A 106 -7.20 5.13 7.40
N ASP A 107 -6.85 4.76 8.63
CA ASP A 107 -7.68 5.05 9.81
C ASP A 107 -7.79 6.57 10.07
N ALA A 108 -6.68 7.31 9.93
CA ALA A 108 -6.69 8.76 10.04
C ALA A 108 -7.56 9.41 8.96
N PHE A 109 -7.49 8.93 7.71
CA PHE A 109 -8.35 9.40 6.63
C PHE A 109 -9.83 9.10 6.89
N ALA A 110 -10.17 7.88 7.29
CA ALA A 110 -11.55 7.46 7.57
C ALA A 110 -12.20 8.26 8.71
N ARG A 111 -11.39 8.71 9.69
CA ARG A 111 -11.83 9.52 10.84
C ARG A 111 -11.70 11.03 10.62
N LEU A 112 -11.11 11.46 9.49
CA LEU A 112 -10.69 12.83 9.26
C LEU A 112 -9.79 13.39 10.38
N ASP A 113 -8.96 12.53 10.97
CA ASP A 113 -8.06 12.87 12.07
C ASP A 113 -6.77 13.50 11.56
N VAL A 114 -6.77 14.83 11.52
CA VAL A 114 -5.65 15.66 11.05
C VAL A 114 -4.44 15.57 11.98
N ILE A 115 -4.65 15.34 13.29
CA ILE A 115 -3.56 15.25 14.27
C ILE A 115 -2.75 13.98 14.02
N THR A 116 -3.45 12.84 13.88
CA THR A 116 -2.81 11.56 13.56
C THR A 116 -2.16 11.61 12.18
N ALA A 117 -2.80 12.19 11.17
CA ALA A 117 -2.22 12.36 9.84
C ALA A 117 -0.91 13.16 9.87
N ALA A 118 -0.88 14.31 10.55
CA ALA A 118 0.32 15.14 10.67
C ALA A 118 1.45 14.42 11.44
N ARG A 119 1.10 13.57 12.41
CA ARG A 119 2.08 12.75 13.14
C ARG A 119 2.68 11.67 12.23
N ILE A 120 1.87 11.00 11.41
CA ILE A 120 2.35 9.99 10.46
C ILE A 120 3.40 10.59 9.52
N VAL A 121 3.12 11.78 8.95
CA VAL A 121 4.06 12.47 8.05
C VAL A 121 5.41 12.76 8.72
N ARG A 122 5.41 13.16 9.99
CA ARG A 122 6.67 13.41 10.73
C ARG A 122 7.43 12.12 11.05
N GLU A 123 6.73 11.03 11.30
CA GLU A 123 7.33 9.74 11.62
C GLU A 123 7.93 9.06 10.37
N ASP A 124 7.52 9.46 9.17
CA ASP A 124 8.02 8.94 7.89
C ASP A 124 9.55 9.08 7.77
N GLU A 125 10.12 10.22 8.19
CA GLU A 125 11.57 10.45 8.19
C GLU A 125 12.34 9.42 9.03
N THR A 126 11.74 8.95 10.12
CA THR A 126 12.35 7.94 10.99
C THR A 126 12.39 6.58 10.31
N ILE A 127 11.34 6.25 9.55
CA ILE A 127 11.22 4.99 8.84
C ILE A 127 12.18 4.97 7.65
N ASP A 128 12.29 6.09 6.95
CA ASP A 128 13.30 6.32 5.91
C ASP A 128 14.73 6.15 6.45
N ALA A 129 15.02 6.72 7.62
CA ALA A 129 16.33 6.60 8.25
C ALA A 129 16.65 5.14 8.63
N GLN A 130 15.68 4.41 9.18
CA GLN A 130 15.83 2.99 9.51
C GLN A 130 16.07 2.14 8.25
N TYR A 131 15.32 2.39 7.17
CA TYR A 131 15.52 1.69 5.90
C TYR A 131 16.89 1.98 5.27
N ARG A 132 17.36 3.24 5.31
CA ARG A 132 18.70 3.62 4.82
C ARG A 132 19.82 2.98 5.64
N ALA A 133 19.64 2.83 6.95
CA ALA A 133 20.61 2.15 7.79
C ALA A 133 20.76 0.67 7.44
N PHE A 134 19.66 0.00 7.07
CA PHE A 134 19.68 -1.40 6.60
C PHE A 134 20.38 -1.56 5.24
N MET A 135 20.18 -0.63 4.31
CA MET A 135 20.73 -0.72 2.95
C MET A 135 22.25 -0.41 2.85
N ARG A 136 22.92 -0.13 3.97
CA ARG A 136 24.34 0.22 4.06
C ARG A 136 25.18 -0.97 4.50
#